data_AF-A0A9X2FIK1-F1
#
_entry.id   AF-A0A9X2FIK1-F1
#
_cell.length_a   1.000
_cell.length_b   1.000
_cell.length_c   1.000
_cell.angle_alpha   90.00
_cell.angle_beta   90.00
_cell.angle_gamma   90.00
#
_symmetry.space_group_name_H-M   'P 1'
#
loop_
_entity.id
_entity.type
_entity.pdbx_description
1 polymer ?
#
loop_
_entity_poly.entity_id
_entity_poly.type
_entity_poly.pdbx_seq_one_letter_code
_entity_poly.pdbx_strand_id
1 'polypeptide(L)'
;MRYLVACAVATMAMACALAVTSRCWAHNGGILIQLQDNQLAIGADSEVQGVPPDLSARVFTSLLSDEYYTQSLPSFLSRSPAPASTQEIPPGTSLYWDFLPMNIEGSVSNLWYWSGAGTTPESVRFTQLSQDGLNLGLYNVTDTGDNRQAVVTGTTERVEGGLLGVTDTFGDALRLHRHNYFVLDDGDGVVPTNVPEGVYLIAMQLRMEGVAPSDPFFVVAGTYDLISTSIESLDAAALWVEQNQQLLVPTGDYNFDGLVDTEDYSAWKQQFGSTGPFPSQGVYADGNRDGVVDLADYTVWRNYLGAAPAVGNSLAHGAATVPEPPSLAGLAMVLAVMGGQPWHVRRRATTLR
;
A
#
# COMPACT_ATOMS: atom_id res chain seq x y z
N MET A 1 -6.72 -20.48 45.51
CA MET A 1 -5.62 -20.68 46.48
C MET A 1 -4.73 -21.80 45.94
N ARG A 2 -3.41 -21.56 45.90
CA ARG A 2 -2.30 -22.46 45.50
C ARG A 2 -1.78 -22.38 44.06
N TYR A 3 -0.83 -21.46 43.91
CA TYR A 3 0.41 -21.58 43.15
C TYR A 3 1.17 -22.90 43.42
N LEU A 4 1.98 -23.38 42.46
CA LEU A 4 3.36 -23.88 42.70
C LEU A 4 4.15 -24.15 41.39
N VAL A 5 5.10 -23.25 41.14
CA VAL A 5 6.51 -23.41 40.71
C VAL A 5 6.99 -24.79 40.25
N ALA A 6 7.65 -24.84 39.08
CA ALA A 6 8.83 -25.68 38.86
C ALA A 6 9.85 -24.95 37.97
N CYS A 7 11.11 -25.06 38.36
CA CYS A 7 12.25 -24.23 37.98
C CYS A 7 13.13 -24.89 36.90
N ALA A 8 13.94 -24.04 36.26
CA ALA A 8 14.87 -24.20 35.15
C ALA A 8 15.73 -25.49 35.05
N VAL A 9 15.99 -25.89 33.79
CA VAL A 9 17.31 -26.36 33.34
C VAL A 9 17.67 -25.62 32.06
N ALA A 10 18.71 -24.79 32.13
CA ALA A 10 19.28 -24.07 31.00
C ALA A 10 20.24 -24.97 30.20
N THR A 11 20.14 -24.95 28.88
CA THR A 11 21.26 -25.27 27.98
C THR A 11 21.29 -24.22 26.87
N MET A 12 22.45 -23.58 26.72
CA MET A 12 22.74 -22.53 25.74
C MET A 12 22.48 -23.01 24.31
N ALA A 13 21.54 -22.35 23.63
CA ALA A 13 21.55 -22.22 22.18
C ALA A 13 21.32 -20.73 21.87
N MET A 14 22.40 -20.07 21.46
CA MET A 14 22.39 -18.71 20.95
C MET A 14 21.71 -18.75 19.58
N ALA A 15 20.42 -18.45 19.53
CA ALA A 15 19.67 -18.30 18.29
C ALA A 15 18.63 -17.19 18.49
N CYS A 16 18.76 -16.14 17.68
CA CYS A 16 17.79 -15.10 17.36
C CYS A 16 16.68 -14.89 18.41
N ALA A 17 16.87 -13.88 19.26
CA ALA A 17 15.74 -13.18 19.85
C ALA A 17 14.95 -12.50 18.71
N LEU A 18 14.12 -13.28 18.02
CA LEU A 18 12.91 -12.77 17.38
C LEU A 18 12.12 -12.14 18.52
N ALA A 19 12.20 -10.82 18.61
CA ALA A 19 11.25 -10.05 19.39
C ALA A 19 9.87 -10.42 18.81
N VAL A 20 9.17 -11.32 19.49
CA VAL A 20 7.73 -11.44 19.37
C VAL A 20 7.21 -10.19 20.07
N THR A 21 7.28 -9.06 19.37
CA THR A 21 6.55 -7.86 19.73
C THR A 21 5.07 -8.25 19.77
N SER A 22 4.39 -7.75 20.78
CA SER A 22 2.99 -7.97 21.10
C SER A 22 2.16 -8.23 19.85
N ARG A 23 1.69 -9.47 19.71
CA ARG A 23 0.89 -9.91 18.57
C ARG A 23 -0.33 -9.00 18.47
N CYS A 24 -0.50 -8.36 17.33
CA CYS A 24 -1.59 -7.45 17.01
C CYS A 24 -2.90 -8.24 16.89
N TRP A 25 -3.35 -8.85 17.99
CA TRP A 25 -4.74 -9.21 18.16
C TRP A 25 -5.55 -7.96 17.94
N ALA A 26 -6.54 -7.99 17.04
CA ALA A 26 -7.65 -7.05 16.92
C ALA A 26 -7.63 -6.00 18.04
N HIS A 27 -6.83 -4.95 17.89
CA HIS A 27 -6.69 -4.01 18.98
C HIS A 27 -8.04 -3.30 19.02
N ASN A 28 -8.70 -3.35 20.18
CA ASN A 28 -9.63 -2.32 20.63
C ASN A 28 -8.96 -0.97 20.32
N GLY A 29 -9.15 -0.40 19.14
CA GLY A 29 -8.18 0.50 18.51
C GLY A 29 -8.46 0.67 17.01
N GLY A 30 -7.98 1.75 16.42
CA GLY A 30 -8.29 2.10 15.02
C GLY A 30 -7.04 2.36 14.20
N ILE A 31 -7.25 2.42 12.88
CA ILE A 31 -6.29 2.98 11.93
C ILE A 31 -6.11 4.45 12.30
N LEU A 32 -4.94 4.77 12.83
CA LEU A 32 -4.49 6.13 13.08
C LEU A 32 -4.13 6.77 11.76
N ILE A 33 -4.62 7.99 11.55
CA ILE A 33 -4.33 8.85 10.41
C ILE A 33 -3.75 10.15 10.97
N GLN A 34 -2.59 10.54 10.47
CA GLN A 34 -1.93 11.81 10.79
C GLN A 34 -1.24 12.38 9.55
N LEU A 35 -0.62 13.55 9.69
CA LEU A 35 0.30 14.09 8.68
C LEU A 35 1.75 13.87 9.08
N GLN A 36 2.59 13.51 8.11
CA GLN A 36 4.04 13.45 8.27
C GLN A 36 4.69 13.88 6.96
N ASP A 37 5.55 14.90 6.99
CA ASP A 37 6.34 15.34 5.84
C ASP A 37 5.55 15.57 4.54
N ASN A 38 4.37 16.18 4.65
CA ASN A 38 3.43 16.44 3.54
C ASN A 38 2.86 15.16 2.89
N GLN A 39 2.78 14.08 3.65
CA GLN A 39 2.13 12.81 3.31
C GLN A 39 1.17 12.40 4.43
N LEU A 40 0.11 11.66 4.09
CA LEU A 40 -0.70 10.98 5.10
C LEU A 40 0.10 9.83 5.73
N ALA A 41 0.24 9.86 7.05
CA ALA A 41 0.83 8.78 7.83
C ALA A 41 -0.27 7.89 8.41
N ILE A 42 -0.06 6.57 8.31
CA ILE A 42 -0.96 5.56 8.86
C ILE A 42 -0.25 4.79 9.97
N GLY A 43 -1.01 4.37 10.97
CA GLY A 43 -0.54 3.47 12.01
C GLY A 43 -1.71 2.82 12.75
N ALA A 44 -1.40 2.18 13.87
CA ALA A 44 -2.39 1.67 14.80
C ALA A 44 -2.44 2.56 16.04
N ASP A 45 -3.64 2.92 16.47
CA ASP A 45 -3.88 3.45 17.81
C ASP A 45 -4.55 2.37 18.66
N SER A 46 -4.22 2.38 19.96
CA SER A 46 -4.74 1.43 20.92
C SER A 46 -5.64 2.14 21.92
N GLU A 47 -6.87 1.65 22.10
CA GLU A 47 -7.79 2.10 23.16
C GLU A 47 -7.28 1.70 24.56
N VAL A 48 -6.30 0.79 24.64
CA VAL A 48 -5.62 0.49 25.91
C VAL A 48 -4.85 1.72 26.35
N GLN A 49 -5.32 2.34 27.44
CA GLN A 49 -4.75 3.56 27.99
C GLN A 49 -3.24 3.40 28.26
N GLY A 50 -2.46 4.36 27.74
CA GLY A 50 -1.01 4.42 27.94
C GLY A 50 -0.17 3.64 26.93
N VAL A 51 -0.80 2.88 26.02
CA VAL A 51 -0.11 2.31 24.86
C VAL A 51 0.07 3.42 23.81
N PRO A 52 1.31 3.78 23.41
CA PRO A 52 1.52 4.76 22.38
C PRO A 52 1.08 4.21 21.01
N PRO A 53 0.70 5.08 20.06
CA PRO A 53 0.40 4.64 18.70
C PRO A 53 1.62 4.02 18.02
N ASP A 54 1.36 3.03 17.18
CA ASP A 54 2.36 2.36 16.35
C ASP A 54 2.25 2.82 14.90
N LEU A 55 3.13 3.74 14.49
CA LEU A 55 3.19 4.27 13.11
C LEU A 55 3.78 3.28 12.10
N SER A 56 4.26 2.12 12.54
CA SER A 56 4.76 1.06 11.66
C SER A 56 3.69 0.05 11.25
N ALA A 57 2.54 0.05 11.93
CA ALA A 57 1.46 -0.87 11.63
C ALA A 57 0.89 -0.63 10.22
N ARG A 58 0.77 -1.70 9.44
CA ARG A 58 0.22 -1.71 8.08
C ARG A 58 -0.78 -2.84 7.83
N VAL A 59 -0.96 -3.76 8.77
CA VAL A 59 -1.88 -4.89 8.63
C VAL A 59 -2.92 -4.82 9.73
N PHE A 60 -4.18 -4.83 9.34
CA PHE A 60 -5.32 -4.68 10.25
C PHE A 60 -6.28 -5.83 10.04
N THR A 61 -6.70 -6.48 11.12
CA THR A 61 -7.68 -7.56 11.04
C THR A 61 -9.11 -7.03 11.13
N SER A 62 -10.02 -7.65 10.40
CA SER A 62 -11.45 -7.41 10.49
C SER A 62 -12.21 -8.73 10.66
N LEU A 63 -13.35 -8.68 11.34
CA LEU A 63 -14.22 -9.84 11.57
C LEU A 63 -15.57 -9.56 10.92
N LEU A 64 -15.86 -10.25 9.81
CA LEU A 64 -17.14 -10.19 9.14
C LEU A 64 -18.13 -11.03 9.95
N SER A 65 -19.27 -10.45 10.34
CA SER A 65 -20.29 -11.12 11.14
C SER A 65 -20.99 -12.25 10.36
N ASP A 66 -21.94 -12.90 11.01
CA ASP A 66 -22.88 -13.86 10.42
C ASP A 66 -23.77 -13.25 9.33
N GLU A 67 -23.91 -11.92 9.33
CA GLU A 67 -24.55 -11.15 8.26
C GLU A 67 -23.54 -10.63 7.22
N TYR A 68 -22.28 -11.11 7.27
CA TYR A 68 -21.18 -10.81 6.35
C TYR A 68 -20.81 -9.33 6.23
N TYR A 69 -21.13 -8.54 7.25
CA TYR A 69 -20.60 -7.21 7.43
C TYR A 69 -19.93 -7.06 8.78
N THR A 70 -19.13 -6.01 8.93
CA THR A 70 -18.60 -5.64 10.23
C THR A 70 -18.85 -4.18 10.51
N GLN A 71 -19.20 -3.89 11.76
CA GLN A 71 -19.23 -2.53 12.25
C GLN A 71 -17.97 -2.35 13.09
N SER A 72 -17.27 -1.26 12.86
CA SER A 72 -16.29 -0.73 13.81
C SER A 72 -14.87 -1.29 13.78
N LEU A 73 -14.53 -2.26 12.93
CA LEU A 73 -13.18 -2.84 12.90
C LEU A 73 -12.60 -3.05 11.49
N PRO A 74 -11.42 -2.45 11.19
CA PRO A 74 -10.79 -1.36 11.93
C PRO A 74 -11.62 -0.06 11.87
N SER A 75 -11.61 0.74 12.94
CA SER A 75 -12.10 2.13 12.89
C SER A 75 -11.04 3.04 12.27
N PHE A 76 -11.42 4.25 11.88
CA PHE A 76 -10.50 5.27 11.38
C PHE A 76 -10.50 6.47 12.32
N LEU A 77 -9.31 6.90 12.74
CA LEU A 77 -9.19 7.98 13.71
C LEU A 77 -7.99 8.90 13.44
N SER A 78 -8.11 10.14 13.89
CA SER A 78 -7.02 11.12 13.90
C SER A 78 -7.00 11.76 15.28
N ARG A 79 -5.84 11.91 15.89
CA ARG A 79 -5.69 12.43 17.27
C ARG A 79 -5.33 13.92 17.29
N SER A 80 -5.80 14.61 18.33
CA SER A 80 -5.45 15.99 18.68
C SER A 80 -5.25 16.06 20.21
N PRO A 81 -4.01 16.26 20.72
CA PRO A 81 -2.76 16.49 20.00
C PRO A 81 -2.29 15.29 19.18
N ALA A 82 -1.59 15.55 18.08
CA ALA A 82 -0.96 14.51 17.30
C ALA A 82 0.17 13.80 18.07
N PRO A 83 0.39 12.50 17.81
CA PRO A 83 1.54 11.77 18.33
C PRO A 83 2.88 12.38 17.87
N ALA A 84 3.95 12.10 18.62
CA ALA A 84 5.30 12.50 18.25
C ALA A 84 5.65 12.08 16.81
N SER A 85 6.51 12.87 16.13
CA SER A 85 6.93 12.70 14.73
C SER A 85 5.83 12.89 13.66
N THR A 86 4.60 13.17 14.07
CA THR A 86 3.48 13.49 13.17
C THR A 86 2.84 14.84 13.53
N GLN A 87 1.95 15.32 12.69
CA GLN A 87 1.20 16.55 12.83
C GLN A 87 -0.29 16.26 12.76
N GLU A 88 -1.08 17.09 13.46
CA GLU A 88 -2.53 17.00 13.40
C GLU A 88 -3.00 17.24 11.97
N ILE A 89 -3.99 16.45 11.54
CA ILE A 89 -4.74 16.77 10.34
C ILE A 89 -5.53 18.07 10.59
N PRO A 90 -5.46 19.07 9.70
CA PRO A 90 -6.17 20.33 9.90
C PRO A 90 -7.67 20.11 10.11
N PRO A 91 -8.35 20.91 10.96
CA PRO A 91 -9.78 20.78 11.19
C PRO A 91 -10.60 21.10 9.92
N GLY A 92 -11.73 20.41 9.72
CA GLY A 92 -12.59 20.59 8.54
C GLY A 92 -12.04 19.97 7.24
N THR A 93 -11.06 19.09 7.34
CA THR A 93 -10.40 18.44 6.20
C THR A 93 -11.12 17.16 5.82
N SER A 94 -11.37 16.98 4.52
CA SER A 94 -11.95 15.75 3.97
C SER A 94 -10.87 14.70 3.72
N LEU A 95 -11.09 13.51 4.25
CA LEU A 95 -10.26 12.33 4.02
C LEU A 95 -11.01 11.34 3.14
N TYR A 96 -10.30 10.73 2.21
CA TYR A 96 -10.81 9.75 1.26
C TYR A 96 -10.02 8.45 1.39
N TRP A 97 -10.55 7.39 0.81
CA TRP A 97 -9.92 6.08 0.78
C TRP A 97 -10.01 5.51 -0.63
N ASP A 98 -9.11 4.60 -1.00
CA ASP A 98 -9.18 3.82 -2.23
C ASP A 98 -8.80 2.36 -1.95
N PHE A 99 -9.27 1.44 -2.80
CA PHE A 99 -8.76 0.07 -2.84
C PHE A 99 -7.67 -0.07 -3.89
N LEU A 100 -6.59 -0.76 -3.53
CA LEU A 100 -5.44 -0.99 -4.39
C LEU A 100 -5.38 -2.43 -4.89
N PRO A 101 -4.90 -2.67 -6.12
CA PRO A 101 -4.54 -4.01 -6.55
C PRO A 101 -3.28 -4.49 -5.81
N MET A 102 -3.21 -5.81 -5.58
CA MET A 102 -2.04 -6.47 -5.00
C MET A 102 -1.50 -7.54 -5.93
N ASN A 103 -0.19 -7.80 -5.83
CA ASN A 103 0.50 -8.90 -6.48
C ASN A 103 0.72 -10.06 -5.51
N ILE A 104 0.18 -11.24 -5.83
CA ILE A 104 0.50 -12.48 -5.12
C ILE A 104 0.93 -13.52 -6.16
N GLU A 105 2.16 -14.00 -6.02
CA GLU A 105 2.75 -15.02 -6.90
C GLU A 105 2.71 -14.67 -8.40
N GLY A 106 2.75 -13.37 -8.74
CA GLY A 106 2.76 -12.87 -10.13
C GLY A 106 1.37 -12.60 -10.70
N SER A 107 0.30 -12.92 -9.97
CA SER A 107 -1.07 -12.55 -10.31
C SER A 107 -1.45 -11.25 -9.61
N VAL A 108 -2.15 -10.37 -10.31
CA VAL A 108 -2.64 -9.09 -9.76
C VAL A 108 -4.15 -9.18 -9.50
N SER A 109 -4.58 -8.74 -8.32
CA SER A 109 -6.00 -8.65 -7.95
C SER A 109 -6.21 -7.70 -6.78
N ASN A 110 -7.33 -6.98 -6.76
CA ASN A 110 -7.74 -6.07 -5.69
C ASN A 110 -8.56 -6.76 -4.58
N LEU A 111 -8.85 -8.05 -4.71
CA LEU A 111 -9.50 -8.86 -3.67
C LEU A 111 -9.01 -10.31 -3.75
N TRP A 112 -8.43 -10.79 -2.64
CA TRP A 112 -7.91 -12.15 -2.52
C TRP A 112 -8.67 -12.96 -1.50
N TYR A 113 -8.68 -14.27 -1.68
CA TYR A 113 -9.35 -15.22 -0.80
C TYR A 113 -8.44 -16.40 -0.44
N TRP A 114 -8.48 -16.79 0.83
CA TRP A 114 -7.92 -18.05 1.33
C TRP A 114 -8.96 -18.76 2.18
N SER A 115 -9.07 -20.08 2.06
CA SER A 115 -10.08 -20.86 2.78
C SER A 115 -9.90 -20.96 4.30
N GLY A 116 -8.79 -20.44 4.84
CA GLY A 116 -8.44 -20.61 6.25
C GLY A 116 -7.91 -22.00 6.59
N ALA A 117 -7.56 -22.82 5.60
CA ALA A 117 -7.05 -24.17 5.82
C ALA A 117 -5.62 -24.17 6.39
N GLY A 118 -5.50 -24.03 7.71
CA GLY A 118 -4.25 -24.03 8.46
C GLY A 118 -4.17 -22.88 9.46
N THR A 119 -3.17 -22.93 10.35
CA THR A 119 -3.00 -21.97 11.45
C THR A 119 -1.58 -21.41 11.55
N THR A 120 -0.78 -21.57 10.50
CA THR A 120 0.57 -21.00 10.43
C THR A 120 0.75 -20.17 9.16
N PRO A 121 1.62 -19.14 9.15
CA PRO A 121 1.86 -18.33 7.95
C PRO A 121 2.22 -19.17 6.71
N GLU A 122 2.95 -20.26 6.89
CA GLU A 122 3.37 -21.15 5.80
C GLU A 122 2.22 -21.94 5.18
N SER A 123 1.06 -22.00 5.84
CA SER A 123 -0.16 -22.63 5.33
C SER A 123 -1.05 -21.69 4.52
N VAL A 124 -0.80 -20.37 4.60
CA VAL A 124 -1.62 -19.35 3.95
C VAL A 124 -1.46 -19.43 2.43
N ARG A 125 -2.58 -19.55 1.71
CA ARG A 125 -2.62 -19.63 0.24
C ARG A 125 -3.72 -18.73 -0.28
N PHE A 126 -3.40 -17.45 -0.47
CA PHE A 126 -4.31 -16.54 -1.15
C PHE A 126 -4.43 -16.91 -2.63
N THR A 127 -5.66 -16.91 -3.12
CA THR A 127 -6.03 -17.20 -4.49
C THR A 127 -6.95 -16.09 -5.00
N GLN A 128 -6.92 -15.86 -6.32
CA GLN A 128 -7.92 -14.99 -6.95
C GLN A 128 -9.30 -15.62 -6.78
N LEU A 129 -10.32 -14.77 -6.65
CA LEU A 129 -11.69 -15.22 -6.50
C LEU A 129 -12.14 -16.10 -7.66
N SER A 130 -12.85 -17.18 -7.33
CA SER A 130 -13.44 -18.10 -8.30
C SER A 130 -14.95 -17.91 -8.47
N GLN A 131 -15.60 -17.06 -7.67
CA GLN A 131 -17.03 -16.80 -7.70
C GLN A 131 -17.32 -15.46 -8.36
N ASP A 132 -18.04 -15.49 -9.49
CA ASP A 132 -18.53 -14.30 -10.16
C ASP A 132 -19.53 -13.56 -9.26
N GLY A 133 -19.48 -12.22 -9.26
CA GLY A 133 -20.40 -11.36 -8.50
C GLY A 133 -19.96 -11.06 -7.05
N LEU A 134 -19.05 -11.86 -6.49
CA LEU A 134 -18.54 -11.62 -5.15
C LEU A 134 -17.76 -10.31 -5.06
N ASN A 135 -18.16 -9.48 -4.10
CA ASN A 135 -17.59 -8.17 -3.89
C ASN A 135 -17.38 -7.88 -2.40
N LEU A 136 -16.30 -7.18 -2.09
CA LEU A 136 -16.05 -6.64 -0.76
C LEU A 136 -16.01 -5.12 -0.87
N GLY A 137 -16.90 -4.44 -0.17
CA GLY A 137 -16.98 -2.99 -0.17
C GLY A 137 -16.74 -2.37 1.19
N LEU A 138 -16.33 -1.11 1.18
CA LEU A 138 -16.35 -0.24 2.35
C LEU A 138 -17.46 0.78 2.17
N TYR A 139 -18.43 0.74 3.07
CA TYR A 139 -19.64 1.53 3.05
C TYR A 139 -19.56 2.58 4.16
N ASN A 140 -19.82 3.84 3.80
CA ASN A 140 -19.87 4.94 4.74
C ASN A 140 -21.31 5.43 4.87
N VAL A 141 -21.86 5.35 6.09
CA VAL A 141 -23.09 6.06 6.42
C VAL A 141 -22.71 7.50 6.78
N THR A 142 -22.69 8.37 5.78
CA THR A 142 -22.51 9.80 6.03
C THR A 142 -23.79 10.41 6.61
N ASP A 143 -23.66 11.35 7.55
CA ASP A 143 -24.80 12.15 8.05
C ASP A 143 -25.53 12.92 6.93
N THR A 144 -24.91 13.01 5.75
CA THR A 144 -25.44 13.65 4.53
C THR A 144 -26.31 12.72 3.67
N GLY A 145 -26.42 11.42 4.00
CA GLY A 145 -27.19 10.45 3.22
C GLY A 145 -26.56 10.03 1.89
N ASP A 146 -25.32 10.45 1.63
CA ASP A 146 -24.53 10.06 0.46
C ASP A 146 -23.78 8.77 0.84
N ASN A 147 -24.41 7.62 0.58
CA ASN A 147 -23.79 6.31 0.78
C ASN A 147 -22.78 6.09 -0.37
N ARG A 148 -21.59 6.66 -0.24
CA ARG A 148 -20.53 6.45 -1.22
C ARG A 148 -19.92 5.08 -1.00
N GLN A 149 -20.31 4.16 -1.88
CA GLN A 149 -19.88 2.78 -1.90
C GLN A 149 -18.79 2.64 -2.97
N ALA A 150 -17.71 1.99 -2.62
CA ALA A 150 -16.80 1.40 -3.58
C ALA A 150 -16.55 -0.05 -3.16
N VAL A 151 -16.42 -0.92 -4.15
CA VAL A 151 -16.31 -2.36 -3.97
C VAL A 151 -15.17 -2.89 -4.81
N VAL A 152 -14.48 -3.89 -4.29
CA VAL A 152 -13.53 -4.71 -5.04
C VAL A 152 -14.13 -6.06 -5.34
N THR A 153 -13.84 -6.57 -6.54
CA THR A 153 -14.43 -7.80 -7.08
C THR A 153 -13.36 -8.80 -7.53
N GLY A 154 -12.10 -8.53 -7.23
CA GLY A 154 -10.97 -9.31 -7.68
C GLY A 154 -10.40 -8.86 -9.04
N THR A 155 -10.86 -7.72 -9.57
CA THR A 155 -10.25 -7.11 -10.76
C THR A 155 -8.83 -6.66 -10.48
N THR A 156 -8.13 -6.31 -11.55
CA THR A 156 -6.76 -5.85 -11.48
C THR A 156 -6.63 -4.34 -11.28
N GLU A 157 -7.76 -3.63 -11.20
CA GLU A 157 -7.79 -2.17 -11.19
C GLU A 157 -7.87 -1.63 -9.77
N ARG A 158 -7.28 -0.45 -9.56
CA ARG A 158 -7.56 0.39 -8.40
C ARG A 158 -9.02 0.84 -8.45
N VAL A 159 -9.68 0.85 -7.30
CA VAL A 159 -11.04 1.36 -7.16
C VAL A 159 -11.00 2.60 -6.28
N GLU A 160 -11.29 3.76 -6.89
CA GLU A 160 -11.38 5.01 -6.14
C GLU A 160 -12.57 4.96 -5.17
N GLY A 161 -12.30 5.21 -3.89
CA GLY A 161 -13.32 5.16 -2.85
C GLY A 161 -13.92 6.53 -2.52
N GLY A 162 -14.80 6.50 -1.52
CA GLY A 162 -15.60 7.65 -1.12
C GLY A 162 -14.93 8.54 -0.07
N LEU A 163 -15.72 9.50 0.43
CA LEU A 163 -15.38 10.25 1.63
C LEU A 163 -15.29 9.27 2.81
N LEU A 164 -14.15 9.21 3.47
CA LEU A 164 -13.95 8.48 4.71
C LEU A 164 -14.56 9.25 5.89
N GLY A 165 -14.33 10.56 5.91
CA GLY A 165 -14.88 11.46 6.91
C GLY A 165 -14.25 12.85 6.83
N VAL A 166 -14.81 13.77 7.60
CA VAL A 166 -14.28 15.14 7.75
C VAL A 166 -13.74 15.28 9.16
N THR A 167 -12.53 15.81 9.30
CA THR A 167 -11.95 16.10 10.61
C THR A 167 -12.78 17.16 11.33
N ASP A 168 -12.97 16.96 12.64
CA ASP A 168 -13.71 17.86 13.47
C ASP A 168 -13.08 19.25 13.53
N THR A 169 -13.91 20.23 13.87
CA THR A 169 -13.47 21.59 14.15
C THR A 169 -13.40 21.88 15.64
N PHE A 170 -13.82 20.93 16.47
CA PHE A 170 -13.84 21.05 17.92
C PHE A 170 -12.46 20.64 18.46
N GLY A 171 -11.94 21.33 19.47
CA GLY A 171 -10.60 21.05 20.02
C GLY A 171 -10.54 19.78 20.89
N ASP A 172 -11.27 18.74 20.52
CA ASP A 172 -11.39 17.50 21.29
C ASP A 172 -10.16 16.59 21.08
N ALA A 173 -10.14 15.46 21.79
CA ALA A 173 -9.03 14.50 21.78
C ALA A 173 -8.82 13.80 20.42
N LEU A 174 -9.86 13.74 19.59
CA LEU A 174 -9.86 13.06 18.29
C LEU A 174 -10.40 13.99 17.21
N ARG A 175 -9.55 14.35 16.24
CA ARG A 175 -9.96 15.03 15.00
C ARG A 175 -10.86 14.18 14.14
N LEU A 176 -10.72 12.86 14.17
CA LEU A 176 -11.59 11.96 13.43
C LEU A 176 -11.85 10.73 14.28
N HIS A 177 -13.09 10.25 14.25
CA HIS A 177 -13.45 8.92 14.73
C HIS A 177 -14.58 8.41 13.85
N ARG A 178 -14.33 7.36 13.06
CA ARG A 178 -15.28 6.80 12.09
C ARG A 178 -15.29 5.29 12.14
N HIS A 179 -16.48 4.72 12.15
CA HIS A 179 -16.74 3.29 12.10
C HIS A 179 -17.47 2.98 10.80
N ASN A 180 -16.70 2.75 9.74
CA ASN A 180 -17.26 2.39 8.44
C ASN A 180 -17.52 0.88 8.39
N TYR A 181 -18.33 0.46 7.41
CA TYR A 181 -18.81 -0.90 7.29
C TYR A 181 -18.08 -1.62 6.18
N PHE A 182 -17.31 -2.66 6.51
CA PHE A 182 -16.91 -3.63 5.48
C PHE A 182 -18.07 -4.59 5.25
N VAL A 183 -18.44 -4.79 4.00
CA VAL A 183 -19.55 -5.68 3.60
C VAL A 183 -19.02 -6.61 2.52
N LEU A 184 -19.21 -7.91 2.73
CA LEU A 184 -18.93 -8.95 1.77
C LEU A 184 -20.27 -9.44 1.20
N ASP A 185 -20.44 -9.36 -0.11
CA ASP A 185 -21.71 -9.54 -0.80
C ASP A 185 -21.48 -10.40 -2.06
N ASP A 186 -22.41 -11.30 -2.39
CA ASP A 186 -22.33 -12.18 -3.56
C ASP A 186 -22.90 -11.55 -4.84
N GLY A 187 -23.37 -10.30 -4.75
CA GLY A 187 -23.79 -9.47 -5.87
C GLY A 187 -25.17 -9.81 -6.42
N ASP A 188 -25.93 -10.71 -5.80
CA ASP A 188 -27.23 -11.16 -6.31
C ASP A 188 -28.42 -10.32 -5.80
N GLY A 189 -28.18 -9.46 -4.81
CA GLY A 189 -29.17 -8.60 -4.18
C GLY A 189 -30.12 -9.32 -3.22
N VAL A 190 -29.77 -10.52 -2.77
CA VAL A 190 -30.53 -11.37 -1.86
C VAL A 190 -29.80 -11.52 -0.52
N VAL A 191 -30.57 -11.60 0.56
CA VAL A 191 -30.05 -11.84 1.93
C VAL A 191 -30.60 -13.18 2.45
N PRO A 192 -29.78 -14.02 3.10
CA PRO A 192 -28.36 -13.83 3.39
C PRO A 192 -27.49 -14.01 2.15
N THR A 193 -26.41 -13.25 2.07
CA THR A 193 -25.37 -13.42 1.05
C THR A 193 -24.74 -14.82 1.18
N ASN A 194 -24.41 -15.44 0.04
CA ASN A 194 -23.82 -16.75 -0.03
C ASN A 194 -22.37 -16.65 -0.52
N VAL A 195 -21.46 -16.48 0.44
CA VAL A 195 -20.04 -16.27 0.19
C VAL A 195 -19.19 -17.38 0.80
N PRO A 196 -18.06 -17.75 0.18
CA PRO A 196 -17.17 -18.75 0.75
C PRO A 196 -16.62 -18.32 2.11
N GLU A 197 -16.73 -19.20 3.09
CA GLU A 197 -16.06 -19.01 4.39
C GLU A 197 -14.54 -19.02 4.19
N GLY A 198 -13.86 -18.10 4.87
CA GLY A 198 -12.43 -17.94 4.71
C GLY A 198 -11.89 -16.61 5.22
N VAL A 199 -10.73 -16.26 4.72
CA VAL A 199 -10.05 -14.99 4.94
C VAL A 199 -9.96 -14.25 3.62
N TYR A 200 -10.43 -13.02 3.61
CA TYR A 200 -10.36 -12.09 2.51
C TYR A 200 -9.25 -11.06 2.77
N LEU A 201 -8.52 -10.68 1.73
CA LEU A 201 -7.43 -9.72 1.81
C LEU A 201 -7.67 -8.61 0.78
N ILE A 202 -7.59 -7.37 1.26
CA ILE A 202 -7.63 -6.15 0.47
C ILE A 202 -6.47 -5.24 0.85
N ALA A 203 -6.02 -4.42 -0.10
CA ALA A 203 -5.10 -3.32 0.13
C ALA A 203 -5.85 -2.01 -0.03
N MET A 204 -5.47 -1.02 0.76
CA MET A 204 -6.10 0.28 0.82
C MET A 204 -5.05 1.37 0.89
N GLN A 205 -5.46 2.57 0.47
CA GLN A 205 -4.71 3.81 0.65
C GLN A 205 -5.65 4.91 1.09
N LEU A 206 -5.16 5.86 1.88
CA LEU A 206 -5.91 7.08 2.21
C LEU A 206 -5.40 8.26 1.39
N ARG A 207 -6.31 9.17 1.05
CA ARG A 207 -6.02 10.40 0.32
C ARG A 207 -6.59 11.63 1.00
N MET A 208 -5.90 12.74 0.76
CA MET A 208 -6.29 14.07 1.21
C MET A 208 -5.80 15.08 0.18
N GLU A 209 -6.63 16.08 -0.12
CA GLU A 209 -6.26 17.11 -1.09
C GLU A 209 -5.03 17.89 -0.61
N GLY A 210 -4.07 18.12 -1.51
CA GLY A 210 -2.89 18.95 -1.24
C GLY A 210 -1.72 18.26 -0.54
N VAL A 211 -1.82 16.96 -0.22
CA VAL A 211 -0.72 16.15 0.35
C VAL A 211 -0.57 14.83 -0.40
N ALA A 212 0.58 14.17 -0.23
CA ALA A 212 0.77 12.83 -0.77
C ALA A 212 -0.14 11.79 -0.06
N PRO A 213 -0.68 10.80 -0.79
CA PRO A 213 -1.46 9.71 -0.22
C PRO A 213 -0.67 8.89 0.80
N SER A 214 -1.36 8.09 1.61
CA SER A 214 -0.70 7.21 2.56
C SER A 214 0.14 6.11 1.90
N ASP A 215 1.00 5.46 2.68
CA ASP A 215 1.48 4.13 2.31
C ASP A 215 0.29 3.17 2.16
N PRO A 216 0.41 2.14 1.31
CA PRO A 216 -0.57 1.07 1.28
C PRO A 216 -0.64 0.37 2.64
N PHE A 217 -1.84 0.02 3.06
CA PHE A 217 -2.10 -0.83 4.22
C PHE A 217 -3.12 -1.92 3.85
N PHE A 218 -3.14 -2.98 4.63
CA PHE A 218 -3.84 -4.21 4.32
C PHE A 218 -4.91 -4.48 5.36
N VAL A 219 -6.08 -4.89 4.91
CA VAL A 219 -7.15 -5.40 5.78
C VAL A 219 -7.31 -6.89 5.51
N VAL A 220 -7.18 -7.68 6.57
CA VAL A 220 -7.34 -9.14 6.58
C VAL A 220 -8.65 -9.46 7.28
N ALA A 221 -9.67 -9.81 6.50
CA ALA A 221 -11.04 -9.98 6.97
C ALA A 221 -11.42 -11.46 7.06
N GLY A 222 -11.64 -11.98 8.27
CA GLY A 222 -12.11 -13.35 8.47
C GLY A 222 -13.65 -13.41 8.56
N THR A 223 -14.26 -14.40 7.92
CA THR A 223 -15.70 -14.67 8.02
C THR A 223 -16.05 -15.36 9.34
N TYR A 224 -17.29 -15.14 9.81
CA TYR A 224 -17.74 -15.56 11.15
C TYR A 224 -17.57 -17.05 11.43
N ASP A 225 -18.00 -17.94 10.53
CA ASP A 225 -17.93 -19.38 10.79
C ASP A 225 -16.49 -19.88 10.86
N LEU A 226 -15.60 -19.34 10.01
CA LEU A 226 -14.17 -19.62 10.12
C LEU A 226 -13.64 -19.16 11.49
N ILE A 227 -13.79 -17.88 11.84
CA ILE A 227 -13.15 -17.33 13.05
C ILE A 227 -13.77 -17.89 14.33
N SER A 228 -15.03 -18.32 14.29
CA SER A 228 -15.70 -18.99 15.42
C SER A 228 -15.07 -20.34 15.74
N THR A 229 -14.38 -20.96 14.77
CA THR A 229 -13.73 -22.27 14.90
C THR A 229 -12.21 -22.20 14.89
N SER A 230 -11.61 -21.20 14.25
CA SER A 230 -10.16 -21.04 14.12
C SER A 230 -9.72 -19.58 13.95
N ILE A 231 -9.73 -18.81 15.03
CA ILE A 231 -9.13 -17.47 15.04
C ILE A 231 -7.63 -17.50 14.67
N GLU A 232 -6.94 -18.62 14.94
CA GLU A 232 -5.54 -18.81 14.58
C GLU A 232 -5.30 -18.77 13.05
N SER A 233 -6.30 -19.11 12.24
CA SER A 233 -6.21 -18.93 10.78
C SER A 233 -6.14 -17.45 10.42
N LEU A 234 -6.95 -16.60 11.06
CA LEU A 234 -6.89 -15.15 10.83
C LEU A 234 -5.54 -14.58 11.26
N ASP A 235 -5.02 -15.00 12.42
CA ASP A 235 -3.69 -14.63 12.89
C ASP A 235 -2.59 -15.07 11.91
N ALA A 236 -2.69 -16.29 11.37
CA ALA A 236 -1.76 -16.80 10.38
C ALA A 236 -1.76 -15.97 9.09
N ALA A 237 -2.94 -15.57 8.61
CA ALA A 237 -3.08 -14.72 7.44
C ALA A 237 -2.49 -13.32 7.69
N ALA A 238 -2.80 -12.69 8.83
CA ALA A 238 -2.23 -11.40 9.19
C ALA A 238 -0.70 -11.44 9.26
N LEU A 239 -0.13 -12.44 9.92
CA LEU A 239 1.33 -12.63 10.00
C LEU A 239 1.95 -12.90 8.62
N TRP A 240 1.28 -13.66 7.75
CA TRP A 240 1.76 -13.87 6.39
C TRP A 240 1.78 -12.55 5.62
N VAL A 241 0.74 -11.72 5.72
CA VAL A 241 0.70 -10.40 5.08
C VAL A 241 1.82 -9.51 5.63
N GLU A 242 2.03 -9.49 6.96
CA GLU A 242 3.13 -8.73 7.58
C GLU A 242 4.51 -9.13 7.05
N GLN A 243 4.74 -10.43 6.84
CA GLN A 243 6.01 -10.96 6.33
C GLN A 243 6.20 -10.74 4.82
N ASN A 244 5.12 -10.46 4.09
CA ASN A 244 5.13 -10.40 2.62
C ASN A 244 4.71 -9.03 2.05
N GLN A 245 4.51 -7.99 2.87
CA GLN A 245 4.02 -6.66 2.43
C GLN A 245 4.76 -6.13 1.20
N GLN A 246 6.08 -6.32 1.17
CA GLN A 246 6.91 -5.88 0.06
C GLN A 246 6.52 -6.54 -1.26
N LEU A 247 6.13 -7.81 -1.23
CA LEU A 247 5.72 -8.60 -2.40
C LEU A 247 4.32 -8.25 -2.88
N LEU A 248 3.46 -7.76 -1.99
CA LEU A 248 2.05 -7.46 -2.27
C LEU A 248 1.86 -6.22 -3.14
N VAL A 249 2.81 -5.29 -3.16
CA VAL A 249 2.74 -4.12 -4.04
C VAL A 249 3.06 -4.52 -5.49
N PRO A 250 2.23 -4.15 -6.49
CA PRO A 250 2.55 -4.32 -7.90
C PRO A 250 3.90 -3.70 -8.28
N THR A 251 4.71 -4.44 -9.04
CA THR A 251 6.05 -3.96 -9.42
C THR A 251 5.97 -2.85 -10.45
N GLY A 252 6.67 -1.73 -10.19
CA GLY A 252 6.77 -0.59 -11.10
C GLY A 252 5.72 0.50 -10.86
N ASP A 253 4.64 0.19 -10.14
CA ASP A 253 3.63 1.14 -9.67
C ASP A 253 4.14 1.82 -8.39
N TYR A 254 4.85 2.92 -8.56
CA TYR A 254 5.56 3.66 -7.51
C TYR A 254 4.71 4.75 -6.86
N ASN A 255 3.60 5.13 -7.49
CA ASN A 255 2.62 6.04 -6.89
C ASN A 255 1.40 5.31 -6.29
N PHE A 256 1.31 3.99 -6.47
CA PHE A 256 0.25 3.11 -6.01
C PHE A 256 -1.12 3.42 -6.61
N ASP A 257 -1.17 3.91 -7.85
CA ASP A 257 -2.44 4.22 -8.51
C ASP A 257 -3.01 3.04 -9.32
N GLY A 258 -2.33 1.89 -9.29
CA GLY A 258 -2.73 0.66 -9.98
C GLY A 258 -2.30 0.62 -11.45
N LEU A 259 -1.62 1.66 -11.95
CA LEU A 259 -1.04 1.73 -13.28
C LEU A 259 0.49 1.78 -13.19
N VAL A 260 1.14 1.38 -14.27
CA VAL A 260 2.59 1.60 -14.43
C VAL A 260 2.79 2.53 -15.61
N ASP A 261 2.89 3.83 -15.33
CA ASP A 261 2.87 4.90 -16.32
C ASP A 261 3.89 6.03 -16.03
N THR A 262 3.71 7.21 -16.61
CA THR A 262 4.68 8.31 -16.49
C THR A 262 4.67 9.01 -15.13
N GLU A 263 3.65 8.77 -14.32
CA GLU A 263 3.44 9.39 -13.03
C GLU A 263 4.33 8.68 -12.00
N ASP A 264 4.55 7.38 -12.15
CA ASP A 264 5.55 6.60 -11.41
C ASP A 264 6.98 7.10 -11.61
N TYR A 265 7.32 7.52 -12.83
CA TYR A 265 8.62 8.13 -13.08
C TYR A 265 8.82 9.42 -12.28
N SER A 266 7.73 10.17 -12.06
CA SER A 266 7.77 11.36 -11.21
C SER A 266 7.89 11.00 -9.73
N ALA A 267 7.28 9.90 -9.27
CA ALA A 267 7.50 9.36 -7.93
C ALA A 267 8.95 8.91 -7.73
N TRP A 268 9.51 8.14 -8.67
CA TRP A 268 10.91 7.71 -8.65
C TRP A 268 11.89 8.89 -8.56
N LYS A 269 11.72 9.92 -9.39
CA LYS A 269 12.58 11.12 -9.33
C LYS A 269 12.54 11.82 -7.97
N GLN A 270 11.37 11.86 -7.34
CA GLN A 270 11.22 12.50 -6.02
C GLN A 270 11.93 11.71 -4.92
N GLN A 271 12.06 10.40 -5.09
CA GLN A 271 12.68 9.50 -4.11
C GLN A 271 14.12 9.12 -4.45
N PHE A 272 14.68 9.58 -5.57
CA PHE A 272 16.03 9.20 -6.00
C PHE A 272 17.09 9.49 -4.92
N GLY A 273 17.78 8.44 -4.47
CA GLY A 273 18.78 8.48 -3.40
C GLY A 273 18.22 8.25 -2.00
N SER A 274 16.91 8.07 -1.83
CA SER A 274 16.29 7.67 -0.56
C SER A 274 16.71 6.24 -0.19
N THR A 275 16.79 5.99 1.12
CA THR A 275 17.16 4.67 1.67
C THR A 275 16.25 4.31 2.83
N GLY A 276 15.87 3.04 2.95
CA GLY A 276 14.99 2.57 4.02
C GLY A 276 14.21 1.32 3.65
N PRO A 277 13.30 0.87 4.52
CA PRO A 277 12.52 -0.34 4.27
C PRO A 277 11.36 -0.05 3.31
N PHE A 278 11.35 -0.69 2.13
CA PHE A 278 10.17 -0.75 1.25
C PHE A 278 8.99 -1.44 1.95
N PRO A 279 7.72 -1.08 1.69
CA PRO A 279 7.23 0.10 0.96
C PRO A 279 6.92 1.23 1.95
N SER A 280 7.88 1.66 2.77
CA SER A 280 7.68 2.69 3.80
C SER A 280 8.73 3.79 3.71
N GLN A 281 8.48 4.93 4.36
CA GLN A 281 9.47 6.00 4.58
C GLN A 281 10.04 6.63 3.30
N GLY A 282 9.22 6.81 2.26
CA GLY A 282 9.68 7.46 1.02
C GLY A 282 10.61 6.58 0.17
N VAL A 283 10.51 5.25 0.31
CA VAL A 283 11.27 4.24 -0.44
C VAL A 283 10.29 3.35 -1.22
N TYR A 284 9.22 3.94 -1.75
CA TYR A 284 8.19 3.24 -2.53
C TYR A 284 8.63 2.96 -3.97
N ALA A 285 9.57 3.77 -4.47
CA ALA A 285 10.15 3.61 -5.79
C ALA A 285 11.35 2.67 -5.82
N ASP A 286 11.62 1.93 -4.73
CA ASP A 286 12.61 0.83 -4.68
C ASP A 286 11.99 -0.43 -5.30
N GLY A 287 11.97 -0.47 -6.62
CA GLY A 287 11.36 -1.55 -7.38
C GLY A 287 12.16 -2.84 -7.39
N ASN A 288 13.49 -2.78 -7.17
CA ASN A 288 14.32 -3.97 -7.06
C ASN A 288 14.39 -4.51 -5.61
N ARG A 289 13.91 -3.72 -4.63
CA ARG A 289 13.80 -4.03 -3.21
C ARG A 289 15.15 -4.23 -2.52
N ASP A 290 16.15 -3.45 -2.91
CA ASP A 290 17.49 -3.50 -2.31
C ASP A 290 17.69 -2.49 -1.16
N GLY A 291 16.66 -1.69 -0.87
CA GLY A 291 16.64 -0.70 0.20
C GLY A 291 17.12 0.69 -0.21
N VAL A 292 17.38 0.92 -1.51
CA VAL A 292 17.82 2.19 -2.07
C VAL A 292 17.01 2.50 -3.33
N VAL A 293 16.51 3.74 -3.46
CA VAL A 293 15.91 4.18 -4.73
C VAL A 293 17.00 4.73 -5.65
N ASP A 294 17.35 4.01 -6.72
CA ASP A 294 18.40 4.38 -7.66
C ASP A 294 18.08 4.06 -9.15
N LEU A 295 19.09 4.00 -10.00
CA LEU A 295 18.93 3.74 -11.44
C LEU A 295 18.48 2.31 -11.76
N ALA A 296 18.71 1.33 -10.88
CA ALA A 296 18.20 -0.02 -11.03
C ALA A 296 16.68 -0.02 -10.98
N ASP A 297 16.07 0.78 -10.11
CA ASP A 297 14.62 0.91 -9.99
C ASP A 297 14.00 1.58 -11.21
N TYR A 298 14.66 2.60 -11.75
CA TYR A 298 14.25 3.15 -13.04
C TYR A 298 14.13 2.05 -14.10
N THR A 299 15.06 1.10 -14.12
CA THR A 299 15.02 -0.02 -15.06
C THR A 299 13.87 -0.97 -14.77
N VAL A 300 13.53 -1.19 -13.49
CA VAL A 300 12.33 -1.93 -13.09
C VAL A 300 11.09 -1.23 -13.64
N TRP A 301 10.84 0.04 -13.32
CA TRP A 301 9.71 0.80 -13.86
C TRP A 301 9.64 0.71 -15.39
N ARG A 302 10.76 0.91 -16.10
CA ARG A 302 10.81 0.82 -17.57
C ARG A 302 10.42 -0.55 -18.12
N ASN A 303 10.74 -1.63 -17.42
CA ASN A 303 10.38 -2.98 -17.84
C ASN A 303 8.89 -3.27 -17.67
N TYR A 304 8.24 -2.59 -16.73
CA TYR A 304 6.81 -2.72 -16.43
C TYR A 304 5.96 -1.58 -17.02
N LEU A 305 6.56 -0.57 -17.65
CA LEU A 305 5.83 0.55 -18.26
C LEU A 305 4.79 0.08 -19.28
N GLY A 306 3.54 0.49 -19.05
CA GLY A 306 2.40 0.07 -19.88
C GLY A 306 1.95 -1.36 -19.65
N ALA A 307 2.50 -2.06 -18.64
CA ALA A 307 1.91 -3.27 -18.12
C ALA A 307 0.59 -2.89 -17.46
N ALA A 308 -0.49 -2.94 -18.23
CA ALA A 308 -1.80 -3.11 -17.61
C ALA A 308 -1.76 -4.46 -16.87
N PRO A 309 -2.20 -4.52 -15.61
CA PRO A 309 -2.25 -5.79 -14.90
C PRO A 309 -3.11 -6.74 -15.72
N ALA A 310 -2.57 -7.93 -15.99
CA ALA A 310 -3.00 -8.79 -17.08
C ALA A 310 -4.50 -9.09 -17.01
N VAL A 311 -5.30 -8.32 -17.74
CA VAL A 311 -6.67 -8.69 -18.05
C VAL A 311 -6.55 -9.85 -19.01
N GLY A 312 -7.07 -11.01 -18.61
CA GLY A 312 -7.32 -12.12 -19.52
C GLY A 312 -8.30 -11.67 -20.59
N ASN A 313 -7.80 -11.01 -21.64
CA ASN A 313 -8.26 -11.04 -23.02
C ASN A 313 -7.39 -10.12 -23.87
N SER A 314 -6.68 -10.74 -24.81
CA SER A 314 -5.81 -10.09 -25.78
C SER A 314 -6.60 -9.12 -26.66
N LEU A 315 -6.26 -7.83 -26.68
CA LEU A 315 -6.24 -6.99 -27.88
C LEU A 315 -5.22 -5.84 -27.70
N ALA A 316 -4.28 -5.76 -28.64
CA ALA A 316 -3.15 -4.85 -28.65
C ALA A 316 -3.54 -3.37 -28.56
N HIS A 317 -2.83 -2.60 -27.71
CA HIS A 317 -2.85 -1.13 -27.70
C HIS A 317 -1.50 -0.57 -28.17
N GLY A 318 -1.57 0.43 -29.05
CA GLY A 318 -0.45 1.01 -29.77
C GLY A 318 0.55 1.74 -28.87
N ALA A 319 1.83 1.61 -29.23
CA ALA A 319 2.95 2.23 -28.54
C ALA A 319 2.81 3.76 -28.50
N ALA A 320 2.70 4.33 -27.30
CA ALA A 320 2.92 5.75 -27.08
C ALA A 320 4.40 6.07 -27.31
N THR A 321 4.68 7.13 -28.06
CA THR A 321 6.05 7.59 -28.33
C THR A 321 6.64 8.23 -27.07
N VAL A 322 7.60 7.54 -26.48
CA VAL A 322 8.33 7.98 -25.27
C VAL A 322 9.45 8.97 -25.66
N PRO A 323 9.62 10.10 -24.94
CA PRO A 323 10.80 10.96 -25.09
C PRO A 323 12.07 10.24 -24.63
N GLU A 324 13.08 10.16 -25.49
CA GLU A 324 14.40 9.66 -25.10
C GLU A 324 15.08 10.67 -24.14
N PRO A 325 15.73 10.23 -23.04
CA PRO A 325 16.60 11.11 -22.27
C PRO A 325 17.70 11.66 -23.20
N PRO A 326 18.17 12.91 -23.01
CA PRO A 326 19.18 13.51 -23.87
C PRO A 326 20.46 12.68 -23.82
N SER A 327 20.62 11.78 -24.78
CA SER A 327 21.82 10.98 -24.94
C SER A 327 22.97 11.91 -25.34
N LEU A 328 24.16 11.60 -24.83
CA LEU A 328 25.42 12.35 -25.00
C LEU A 328 25.89 12.51 -26.47
N ALA A 329 25.05 12.19 -27.46
CA ALA A 329 25.32 12.34 -28.88
C ALA A 329 25.45 13.80 -29.34
N GLY A 330 24.97 14.78 -28.55
CA GLY A 330 25.07 16.20 -28.88
C GLY A 330 26.49 16.81 -28.79
N LEU A 331 27.44 16.16 -28.11
CA LEU A 331 28.78 16.75 -27.90
C LEU A 331 29.78 16.48 -29.03
N ALA A 332 29.48 15.55 -29.94
CA ALA A 332 30.39 15.19 -31.04
C ALA A 332 30.31 16.14 -32.25
N MET A 333 29.30 17.01 -32.33
CA MET A 333 29.06 17.87 -33.50
C MET A 333 29.53 19.33 -33.33
N VAL A 334 30.35 19.64 -32.32
CA VAL A 334 30.96 20.98 -32.14
C VAL A 334 32.47 20.99 -32.47
N LEU A 335 33.14 19.84 -32.56
CA LEU A 335 34.56 19.76 -32.94
C LEU A 335 34.83 19.70 -34.46
N ALA A 336 33.80 19.62 -35.30
CA ALA A 336 33.96 19.49 -36.75
C ALA A 336 33.88 20.82 -37.54
N VAL A 337 33.60 21.97 -36.91
CA VAL A 337 33.40 23.26 -37.63
C VAL A 337 34.61 24.20 -37.57
N MET A 338 35.67 23.91 -36.81
CA MET A 338 36.86 24.79 -36.73
C MET A 338 38.06 24.35 -37.59
N GLY A 339 37.91 23.39 -38.50
CA GLY A 339 39.03 22.77 -39.24
C GLY A 339 39.33 23.29 -40.65
N GLY A 340 38.67 24.34 -41.15
CA GLY A 340 38.70 24.66 -42.58
C GLY A 340 38.90 26.13 -42.93
N GLN A 341 40.11 26.67 -42.75
CA GLN A 341 40.57 27.85 -43.49
C GLN A 341 42.01 27.62 -43.97
N PRO A 342 42.25 27.42 -45.30
CA PRO A 342 43.60 27.31 -45.82
C PRO A 342 44.32 28.67 -45.77
N TRP A 343 45.49 28.65 -45.13
CA TRP A 343 46.44 29.74 -45.02
C TRP A 343 46.96 30.15 -46.41
N HIS A 344 46.58 31.32 -46.91
CA HIS A 344 47.24 31.91 -48.08
C HIS A 344 48.62 32.46 -47.70
N VAL A 345 49.67 31.67 -47.98
CA VAL A 345 51.06 32.10 -47.87
C VAL A 345 51.35 33.13 -48.98
N ARG A 346 51.35 34.42 -48.63
CA ARG A 346 51.93 35.47 -49.49
C ARG A 346 53.46 35.40 -49.40
N ARG A 347 54.10 34.88 -50.45
CA ARG A 347 55.56 34.99 -50.63
C ARG A 347 55.92 36.45 -50.90
N ARG A 348 56.61 37.11 -49.97
CA ARG A 348 57.41 38.31 -50.26
C ARG A 348 58.82 37.86 -50.63
N ALA A 349 59.21 38.10 -51.87
CA ALA A 349 60.59 37.98 -52.31
C ALA A 349 61.39 39.17 -51.77
N THR A 350 62.43 38.88 -50.99
CA THR A 350 63.50 39.82 -50.69
C THR A 350 64.80 39.03 -50.75
N THR A 351 65.67 39.37 -51.70
CA THR A 351 67.11 39.18 -51.52
C THR A 351 67.84 40.30 -52.23
N LEU A 352 68.54 41.08 -51.42
CA LEU A 352 69.54 42.06 -51.79
C LEU A 352 70.87 41.35 -52.03
N ARG A 353 71.58 41.81 -53.06
CA ARG A 353 73.03 41.76 -53.35
C ARG A 353 73.75 40.42 -53.32
#